data_AF-A0A1H9TI72-F1
#
_entry.id   AF-A0A1H9TI72-F1
#
_cell.length_a   1.000
_cell.length_b   1.000
_cell.length_c   1.000
_cell.angle_alpha   90.00
_cell.angle_beta   90.00
_cell.angle_gamma   90.00
#
_symmetry.space_group_name_H-M   'P 1'
#
loop_
_entity.id
_entity.type
_entity.pdbx_description
1 polymer ?
#
loop_
_entity_poly.entity_id
_entity_poly.type
_entity_poly.pdbx_seq_one_letter_code
_entity_poly.pdbx_strand_id
1 'polypeptide(L)'
;MRALALGLAAVLAFLALATTIRTTDVLTGTVDARRVGTATVTSCAEHGPIGRWGIGTSHECTADVRWDDGTTERLTFPPGQLEPAEGDVPVFRSDRAPGRNDSGRWFLAGPLAVTALGLLVLWFLVGAVLSLVPAKGKKGKGEEQWHVTKEEIKATPVTRRVRRLRWYAWLGLAAAAAEGLASLPFFDAPRRAGGFVSPWPELERAWLVDLPSGVLAGFAVLVAAAAGVVAESVHKDAARVVRYGQSYLDTKKQVNGGTSWVPVGVMAALVVAAVVKVVLAVPAHAPAAVWLAGGRDALVLLALLAITVCTRQSAKDMVGRLVRN
;
A
#
# COMPACT_ATOMS: atom_id res chain seq x y z
N MET A 1 0.53 -17.65 -8.86
CA MET A 1 1.63 -16.99 -9.61
C MET A 1 1.09 -15.84 -10.46
N ARG A 2 0.20 -16.06 -11.45
CA ARG A 2 -0.38 -15.00 -12.30
C ARG A 2 -1.05 -13.84 -11.53
N ALA A 3 -1.93 -14.16 -10.57
CA ALA A 3 -2.60 -13.13 -9.76
C ALA A 3 -1.61 -12.27 -8.93
N LEU A 4 -0.54 -12.88 -8.40
CA LEU A 4 0.52 -12.16 -7.69
C LEU A 4 1.32 -11.26 -8.63
N ALA A 5 1.68 -11.76 -9.82
CA ALA A 5 2.40 -10.97 -10.82
C ALA A 5 1.56 -9.78 -11.31
N LEU A 6 0.27 -10.01 -11.60
CA LEU A 6 -0.66 -8.94 -12.01
C LEU A 6 -0.93 -7.95 -10.87
N GLY A 7 -1.03 -8.44 -9.63
CA GLY A 7 -1.16 -7.59 -8.46
C GLY A 7 0.07 -6.71 -8.23
N LEU A 8 1.28 -7.27 -8.36
CA LEU A 8 2.53 -6.49 -8.31
C LEU A 8 2.60 -5.48 -9.45
N ALA A 9 2.20 -5.86 -10.67
CA ALA A 9 2.13 -4.95 -11.81
C ALA A 9 1.12 -3.82 -11.58
N ALA A 10 -0.02 -4.08 -10.93
CA ALA A 10 -0.98 -3.05 -10.55
C ALA A 10 -0.37 -2.04 -9.57
N VAL A 11 0.37 -2.52 -8.57
CA VAL A 11 1.07 -1.67 -7.60
C VAL A 11 2.11 -0.78 -8.28
N LEU A 12 2.94 -1.35 -9.17
CA LEU A 12 3.95 -0.60 -9.93
C LEU A 12 3.29 0.42 -10.87
N ALA A 13 2.22 0.04 -11.57
CA ALA A 13 1.47 0.94 -12.43
C ALA A 13 0.81 2.08 -11.62
N PHE A 14 0.36 1.80 -10.40
CA PHE A 14 -0.22 2.82 -9.52
C PHE A 14 0.84 3.79 -9.00
N LEU A 15 2.03 3.30 -8.66
CA LEU A 15 3.18 4.15 -8.33
C LEU A 15 3.57 5.04 -9.51
N ALA A 16 3.60 4.49 -10.73
CA ALA A 16 3.84 5.26 -11.94
C ALA A 16 2.76 6.32 -12.16
N LEU A 17 1.48 5.95 -12.03
CA LEU A 17 0.34 6.86 -12.12
C LEU A 17 0.46 8.02 -11.13
N ALA A 18 0.72 7.73 -9.85
CA ALA A 18 0.88 8.76 -8.82
C ALA A 18 2.06 9.70 -9.12
N THR A 19 3.18 9.14 -9.60
CA THR A 19 4.34 9.93 -10.01
C THR A 19 3.99 10.83 -11.20
N THR A 20 3.29 10.30 -12.21
CA THR A 20 2.85 11.07 -13.38
C THR A 20 1.88 12.17 -12.98
N ILE A 21 0.84 11.90 -12.18
CA ILE A 21 -0.10 12.92 -11.70
C ILE A 21 0.66 14.09 -11.06
N ARG A 22 1.71 13.81 -10.28
CA ARG A 22 2.54 14.85 -9.66
C ARG A 22 3.41 15.61 -10.67
N THR A 23 4.17 14.91 -11.50
CA THR A 23 5.10 15.56 -12.43
C THR A 23 4.37 16.34 -13.51
N THR A 24 3.17 15.88 -13.86
CA THR A 24 2.28 16.50 -14.82
C THR A 24 1.10 17.16 -14.13
N ASP A 25 1.25 17.67 -12.89
CA ASP A 25 0.14 18.28 -12.18
C ASP A 25 -0.28 19.61 -12.82
N VAL A 26 -1.03 19.51 -13.91
CA VAL A 26 -1.67 20.61 -14.64
C VAL A 26 -2.69 21.32 -13.74
N LEU A 27 -3.11 20.73 -12.60
CA LEU A 27 -4.01 21.39 -11.63
C LEU A 27 -3.31 22.44 -10.77
N THR A 28 -1.99 22.60 -10.87
CA THR A 28 -1.33 23.80 -10.37
C THR A 28 -1.41 24.94 -11.38
N GLY A 29 -1.34 24.67 -12.69
CA GLY A 29 -1.54 25.66 -13.75
C GLY A 29 -3.01 25.99 -14.00
N THR A 30 -3.75 26.45 -13.00
CA THR A 30 -5.18 26.75 -13.16
C THR A 30 -5.42 28.13 -13.75
N VAL A 31 -6.55 28.24 -14.45
CA VAL A 31 -7.27 29.45 -14.91
C VAL A 31 -7.42 30.54 -13.83
N ASP A 32 -7.14 30.21 -12.56
CA ASP A 32 -7.19 31.09 -11.38
C ASP A 32 -5.82 31.73 -11.01
N ALA A 33 -4.87 31.81 -11.93
CA ALA A 33 -3.61 32.55 -11.70
C ALA A 33 -3.91 34.03 -11.45
N ARG A 34 -3.84 34.46 -10.18
CA ARG A 34 -4.11 35.87 -9.79
C ARG A 34 -2.93 36.79 -10.05
N ARG A 35 -1.72 36.24 -9.97
CA ARG A 35 -0.46 36.95 -10.24
C ARG A 35 0.54 36.02 -10.88
N VAL A 36 1.36 36.59 -11.76
CA VAL A 36 2.49 35.95 -12.45
C VAL A 36 3.74 36.77 -12.21
N GLY A 37 4.90 36.11 -12.27
CA GLY A 37 6.20 36.74 -12.03
C GLY A 37 7.35 35.77 -12.26
N THR A 38 8.55 36.16 -11.85
CA THR A 38 9.76 35.34 -11.90
C THR A 38 10.28 35.04 -10.51
N ALA A 39 10.69 33.80 -10.27
CA ALA A 39 11.24 33.34 -9.01
C ALA A 39 12.74 33.05 -9.12
N THR A 40 13.48 33.46 -8.10
CA THR A 40 14.89 33.11 -7.91
C THR A 40 15.05 32.35 -6.62
N VAL A 41 15.49 31.09 -6.73
CA VAL A 41 15.60 30.17 -5.60
C VAL A 41 16.70 30.63 -4.65
N THR A 42 16.37 30.74 -3.37
CA THR A 42 17.31 31.17 -2.32
C THR A 42 17.77 30.00 -1.44
N SER A 43 16.87 29.07 -1.13
CA SER A 43 17.19 27.88 -0.33
C SER A 43 16.22 26.75 -0.63
N CYS A 44 16.67 25.51 -0.52
CA CYS A 44 15.79 24.35 -0.64
C CYS A 44 16.02 23.35 0.50
N ALA A 45 14.94 22.72 0.94
CA ALA A 45 14.97 21.52 1.75
C ALA A 45 14.76 20.29 0.85
N GLU A 46 15.63 19.30 0.98
CA GLU A 46 15.56 18.06 0.21
C GLU A 46 14.64 17.02 0.89
N HIS A 47 13.84 16.33 0.09
CA HIS A 47 12.92 15.26 0.47
C HIS A 47 13.13 14.05 -0.45
N GLY A 48 13.35 12.84 0.07
CA GLY A 48 13.54 11.62 -0.73
C GLY A 48 14.44 10.58 -0.05
N PRO A 49 14.77 9.45 -0.72
CA PRO A 49 14.47 9.10 -2.11
C PRO A 49 13.09 8.47 -2.34
N ILE A 50 12.31 8.26 -1.28
CA ILE A 50 10.93 7.79 -1.32
C ILE A 50 10.17 8.60 -0.28
N GLY A 51 9.06 9.22 -0.64
CA GLY A 51 8.19 9.89 0.32
C GLY A 51 6.78 10.08 -0.23
N ARG A 52 5.93 10.83 0.48
CA ARG A 52 4.56 11.18 0.05
C ARG A 52 4.48 11.84 -1.33
N TRP A 53 5.61 12.25 -1.86
CA TRP A 53 5.73 12.92 -3.13
C TRP A 53 6.17 11.98 -4.28
N GLY A 54 6.48 10.72 -4.03
CA GLY A 54 6.87 9.74 -5.05
C GLY A 54 8.32 9.26 -4.90
N ILE A 55 8.84 8.63 -5.96
CA ILE A 55 10.20 8.06 -5.99
C ILE A 55 11.15 9.10 -6.61
N GLY A 56 12.26 9.37 -5.94
CA GLY A 56 13.28 10.35 -6.31
C GLY A 56 13.52 11.39 -5.21
N THR A 57 14.52 12.24 -5.43
CA THR A 57 14.75 13.45 -4.62
C THR A 57 13.83 14.56 -5.12
N SER A 58 13.21 15.29 -4.20
CA SER A 58 12.41 16.46 -4.52
C SER A 58 12.71 17.58 -3.54
N HIS A 59 12.63 18.82 -4.01
CA HIS A 59 13.09 19.98 -3.27
C HIS A 59 11.92 20.91 -2.96
N GLU A 60 11.72 21.20 -1.68
CA GLU A 60 10.87 22.30 -1.22
C GLU A 60 11.72 23.56 -1.20
N CYS A 61 11.45 24.50 -2.11
CA CYS A 61 12.33 25.65 -2.30
C CYS A 61 11.65 26.93 -1.84
N THR A 62 12.38 27.74 -1.08
CA THR A 62 12.05 29.14 -0.84
C THR A 62 12.72 29.97 -1.93
N ALA A 63 11.95 30.87 -2.55
CA ALA A 63 12.41 31.72 -3.64
C ALA A 63 11.93 33.16 -3.43
N ASP A 64 12.75 34.11 -3.86
CA ASP A 64 12.36 35.51 -3.97
C ASP A 64 11.65 35.68 -5.31
N VAL A 65 10.36 36.06 -5.26
CA VAL A 65 9.50 36.18 -6.42
C VAL A 65 9.31 37.65 -6.76
N ARG A 66 9.73 38.05 -7.95
CA ARG A 66 9.47 39.35 -8.55
C ARG A 66 8.20 39.25 -9.40
N TRP A 67 7.13 39.88 -8.94
CA TRP A 67 5.85 39.92 -9.64
C TRP A 67 5.86 40.95 -10.76
N ASP A 68 4.97 40.76 -11.74
CA ASP A 68 4.82 41.69 -12.87
C ASP A 68 4.31 43.08 -12.44
N ASP A 69 3.67 43.19 -11.26
CA ASP A 69 3.29 44.47 -10.65
C ASP A 69 4.46 45.22 -10.00
N GLY A 70 5.68 44.67 -10.09
CA GLY A 70 6.90 45.25 -9.55
C GLY A 70 7.14 44.91 -8.07
N THR A 71 6.21 44.26 -7.39
CA THR A 71 6.41 43.84 -5.99
C THR A 71 7.33 42.63 -5.91
N THR A 72 8.05 42.48 -4.79
CA THR A 72 8.89 41.32 -4.51
C THR A 72 8.46 40.68 -3.21
N GLU A 73 8.29 39.36 -3.20
CA GLU A 73 7.86 38.60 -2.03
C GLU A 73 8.61 37.28 -1.96
N ARG A 74 8.95 36.86 -0.73
CA ARG A 74 9.55 35.55 -0.50
C ARG A 74 8.46 34.50 -0.33
N LEU A 75 8.46 33.48 -1.18
CA LEU A 75 7.50 32.40 -1.14
C LEU A 75 8.17 31.02 -1.08
N THR A 76 7.49 30.09 -0.41
CA THR A 76 7.89 28.69 -0.36
C THR A 76 7.05 27.90 -1.37
N PHE A 77 7.74 27.20 -2.26
CA PHE A 77 7.18 26.37 -3.31
C PHE A 77 7.14 24.91 -2.86
N PRO A 78 6.00 24.20 -3.09
CA PRO A 78 5.88 22.79 -2.76
C PRO A 78 6.98 21.92 -3.41
N PRO A 79 7.31 20.76 -2.82
CA PRO A 79 8.30 19.83 -3.37
C PRO A 79 8.10 19.54 -4.86
N GLY A 80 9.16 19.73 -5.67
CA GLY A 80 9.18 19.38 -7.10
C GLY A 80 8.67 20.49 -8.04
N GLN A 81 8.37 21.68 -7.51
CA GLN A 81 8.02 22.84 -8.33
C GLN A 81 9.25 23.62 -8.82
N LEU A 82 10.28 23.73 -7.97
CA LEU A 82 11.55 24.39 -8.28
C LEU A 82 12.73 23.49 -7.91
N GLU A 83 13.87 23.71 -8.55
CA GLU A 83 15.12 23.00 -8.31
C GLU A 83 16.19 23.92 -7.68
N PRO A 84 17.20 23.35 -6.98
CA PRO A 84 18.31 24.13 -6.45
C PRO A 84 19.02 24.93 -7.56
N ALA A 85 19.42 26.16 -7.24
CA ALA A 85 20.10 27.09 -8.14
C ALA A 85 19.29 27.58 -9.37
N GLU A 86 17.98 27.31 -9.43
CA GLU A 86 17.13 27.93 -10.44
C GLU A 86 16.97 29.44 -10.20
N GLY A 87 17.12 30.23 -11.27
CA GLY A 87 16.93 31.68 -11.30
C GLY A 87 15.99 32.08 -12.42
N ASP A 88 15.23 33.15 -12.21
CA ASP A 88 14.31 33.75 -13.19
C ASP A 88 13.27 32.76 -13.76
N VAL A 89 12.80 31.82 -12.95
CA VAL A 89 11.80 30.83 -13.37
C VAL A 89 10.42 31.47 -13.38
N PRO A 90 9.62 31.33 -14.46
CA PRO A 90 8.26 31.86 -14.46
C PRO A 90 7.40 31.11 -13.44
N VAL A 91 6.70 31.86 -12.61
CA VAL A 91 5.84 31.35 -11.53
C VAL A 91 4.50 32.05 -11.50
N PHE A 92 3.54 31.47 -10.80
CA PHE A 92 2.24 32.07 -10.54
C PHE A 92 1.81 31.89 -9.09
N ARG A 93 0.87 32.73 -8.63
CA ARG A 93 0.18 32.62 -7.35
C ARG A 93 -1.29 32.30 -7.56
N SER A 94 -1.76 31.29 -6.85
CA SER A 94 -3.18 30.91 -6.75
C SER A 94 -3.67 31.03 -5.30
N ASP A 95 -4.97 30.82 -5.07
CA ASP A 95 -5.56 30.77 -3.72
C ASP A 95 -5.13 29.51 -2.92
N ARG A 96 -4.49 28.53 -3.58
CA ARG A 96 -4.02 27.28 -2.95
C ARG A 96 -2.56 27.38 -2.57
N ALA A 97 -1.70 27.44 -3.58
CA ALA A 97 -0.24 27.44 -3.43
C ALA A 97 0.43 28.14 -4.62
N PRO A 98 1.64 28.68 -4.44
CA PRO A 98 2.45 29.12 -5.57
C PRO A 98 2.99 27.93 -6.35
N GLY A 99 3.14 28.09 -7.65
CA GLY A 99 3.63 27.03 -8.54
C GLY A 99 4.43 27.56 -9.71
N ARG A 100 5.15 26.66 -10.37
CA ARG A 100 5.91 26.98 -11.59
C ARG A 100 4.94 27.19 -12.75
N ASN A 101 5.05 28.32 -13.43
CA ASN A 101 4.28 28.61 -14.63
C ASN A 101 4.91 27.92 -15.85
N ASP A 102 4.84 26.59 -15.86
CA ASP A 102 5.30 25.74 -16.97
C ASP A 102 4.13 25.27 -17.86
N SER A 103 3.13 26.15 -17.97
CA SER A 103 1.76 25.87 -18.42
C SER A 103 1.64 25.23 -19.82
N GLY A 104 2.73 25.15 -20.60
CA GLY A 104 2.76 24.51 -21.91
C GLY A 104 3.30 23.07 -21.93
N ARG A 105 4.29 22.70 -21.10
CA ARG A 105 5.10 21.50 -21.42
C ARG A 105 4.37 20.16 -21.22
N TRP A 106 3.44 20.09 -20.26
CA TRP A 106 2.70 18.87 -19.92
C TRP A 106 1.18 18.99 -20.04
N PHE A 107 0.66 20.11 -20.56
CA PHE A 107 -0.79 20.37 -20.59
C PHE A 107 -1.58 19.27 -21.32
N LEU A 108 -1.08 18.81 -22.48
CA LEU A 108 -1.70 17.72 -23.24
C LEU A 108 -1.21 16.33 -22.80
N ALA A 109 0.09 16.19 -22.54
CA ALA A 109 0.71 14.91 -22.22
C ALA A 109 0.30 14.38 -20.83
N GLY A 110 0.08 15.26 -19.85
CA GLY A 110 -0.29 14.90 -18.48
C GLY A 110 -1.62 14.16 -18.39
N PRO A 111 -2.75 14.78 -18.78
CA PRO A 111 -4.06 14.13 -18.73
C PRO A 111 -4.10 12.82 -19.54
N LEU A 112 -3.43 12.77 -20.69
CA LEU A 112 -3.33 11.54 -21.50
C LEU A 112 -2.54 10.44 -20.77
N ALA A 113 -1.38 10.76 -20.22
CA ALA A 113 -0.55 9.80 -19.47
C ALA A 113 -1.25 9.32 -18.19
N VAL A 114 -1.88 10.21 -17.45
CA VAL A 114 -2.69 9.89 -16.26
C VAL A 114 -3.84 8.96 -16.62
N THR A 115 -4.57 9.24 -17.71
CA THR A 115 -5.68 8.39 -18.16
C THR A 115 -5.16 7.01 -18.58
N ALA A 116 -4.08 6.96 -19.37
CA ALA A 116 -3.49 5.71 -19.83
C ALA A 116 -2.98 4.84 -18.66
N LEU A 117 -2.27 5.43 -17.70
CA LEU A 117 -1.79 4.74 -16.51
C LEU A 117 -2.94 4.33 -15.58
N GLY A 118 -3.98 5.15 -15.45
CA GLY A 118 -5.19 4.80 -14.71
C GLY A 118 -5.90 3.56 -15.29
N LEU A 119 -6.04 3.51 -16.61
CA LEU A 119 -6.58 2.34 -17.32
C LEU A 119 -5.67 1.12 -17.17
N LEU A 120 -4.35 1.30 -17.19
CA LEU A 120 -3.38 0.22 -16.99
C LEU A 120 -3.45 -0.37 -15.58
N VAL A 121 -3.56 0.48 -14.54
CA VAL A 121 -3.78 0.05 -13.15
C VAL A 121 -5.07 -0.76 -13.05
N LEU A 122 -6.15 -0.23 -13.62
CA LEU A 122 -7.45 -0.92 -13.63
C LEU A 122 -7.36 -2.27 -14.35
N TRP A 123 -6.69 -2.33 -15.49
CA TRP A 123 -6.46 -3.56 -16.25
C TRP A 123 -5.74 -4.61 -15.41
N PHE A 124 -4.66 -4.24 -14.72
CA PHE A 124 -3.92 -5.16 -13.87
C PHE A 124 -4.72 -5.61 -12.65
N LEU A 125 -5.50 -4.72 -12.03
CA LEU A 125 -6.39 -5.07 -10.93
C LEU A 125 -7.47 -6.06 -11.38
N VAL A 126 -8.14 -5.78 -12.50
CA VAL A 126 -9.15 -6.67 -13.08
C VAL A 126 -8.50 -8.00 -13.45
N GLY A 127 -7.34 -8.00 -14.10
CA GLY A 127 -6.59 -9.21 -14.43
C GLY A 127 -6.19 -10.02 -13.19
N ALA A 128 -5.78 -9.37 -12.11
CA ALA A 128 -5.45 -10.02 -10.84
C ALA A 128 -6.71 -10.68 -10.23
N VAL A 129 -7.83 -9.96 -10.18
CA VAL A 129 -9.12 -10.48 -9.69
C VAL A 129 -9.62 -11.64 -10.56
N LEU A 130 -9.62 -11.49 -11.89
CA LEU A 130 -10.02 -12.56 -12.81
C LEU A 130 -9.08 -13.77 -12.74
N SER A 131 -7.81 -13.58 -12.41
CA SER A 131 -6.85 -14.68 -12.18
C SER A 131 -7.09 -15.40 -10.85
N LEU A 132 -7.81 -14.77 -9.92
CA LEU A 132 -8.26 -15.41 -8.68
C LEU A 132 -9.58 -16.16 -8.88
N VAL A 133 -10.42 -15.71 -9.80
CA VAL A 133 -11.59 -16.47 -10.23
C VAL A 133 -11.10 -17.70 -11.00
N PRO A 134 -11.45 -18.93 -10.57
CA PRO A 134 -11.09 -20.10 -11.34
C PRO A 134 -11.71 -19.97 -12.73
N ALA A 135 -10.86 -19.80 -13.75
CA ALA A 135 -11.32 -19.75 -15.12
C ALA A 135 -12.21 -20.96 -15.37
N LYS A 136 -13.34 -20.75 -16.05
CA LYS A 136 -14.22 -21.81 -16.59
C LYS A 136 -13.51 -22.65 -17.67
N GLY A 137 -12.19 -22.80 -17.58
CA GLY A 137 -11.42 -23.69 -18.41
C GLY A 137 -11.90 -25.11 -18.19
N LYS A 138 -11.88 -25.91 -19.26
CA LYS A 138 -12.18 -27.34 -19.27
C LYS A 138 -11.65 -27.97 -17.99
N LYS A 139 -12.55 -28.24 -17.03
CA LYS A 139 -12.23 -29.07 -15.87
C LYS A 139 -11.58 -30.30 -16.47
N GLY A 140 -10.32 -30.54 -16.17
CA GLY A 140 -9.70 -31.81 -16.56
C GLY A 140 -10.65 -32.91 -16.07
N LYS A 141 -10.86 -33.97 -16.85
CA LYS A 141 -11.80 -35.06 -16.47
C LYS A 141 -11.60 -35.53 -15.00
N GLY A 142 -10.40 -35.35 -14.45
CA GLY A 142 -10.08 -35.61 -13.04
C GLY A 142 -10.53 -34.58 -11.98
N GLU A 143 -11.04 -33.39 -12.32
CA GLU A 143 -11.66 -32.46 -11.36
C GLU A 143 -13.18 -32.65 -11.25
N GLU A 144 -13.84 -33.17 -12.29
CA GLU A 144 -15.28 -33.49 -12.23
C GLU A 144 -15.57 -34.65 -11.28
N GLN A 145 -14.67 -35.63 -11.18
CA GLN A 145 -14.81 -36.76 -10.24
C GLN A 145 -14.81 -36.34 -8.76
N TRP A 146 -14.27 -35.17 -8.41
CA TRP A 146 -14.13 -34.69 -7.02
C TRP A 146 -15.07 -33.51 -6.70
N HIS A 147 -16.32 -33.62 -7.15
CA HIS A 147 -17.33 -32.59 -6.92
C HIS A 147 -17.81 -32.56 -5.46
N VAL A 148 -17.87 -31.37 -4.87
CA VAL A 148 -18.35 -31.17 -3.50
C VAL A 148 -19.47 -30.14 -3.50
N THR A 149 -20.56 -30.43 -2.81
CA THR A 149 -21.71 -29.51 -2.72
C THR A 149 -21.44 -28.36 -1.74
N LYS A 150 -22.23 -27.29 -1.81
CA LYS A 150 -22.06 -26.14 -0.90
C LYS A 150 -22.36 -26.53 0.55
N GLU A 151 -23.29 -27.45 0.74
CA GLU A 151 -23.72 -28.01 2.02
C GLU A 151 -22.58 -28.81 2.65
N GLU A 152 -21.90 -29.65 1.86
CA GLU A 152 -20.72 -30.41 2.29
C GLU A 152 -19.55 -29.48 2.66
N ILE A 153 -19.32 -28.41 1.88
CA ILE A 153 -18.31 -27.40 2.22
C ILE A 153 -18.66 -26.72 3.55
N LYS A 154 -19.93 -26.36 3.77
CA LYS A 154 -20.38 -25.70 5.01
C LYS A 154 -20.31 -26.63 6.23
N ALA A 155 -20.56 -27.93 6.04
CA ALA A 155 -20.47 -28.94 7.08
C ALA A 155 -19.01 -29.29 7.44
N THR A 156 -18.07 -29.05 6.51
CA THR A 156 -16.65 -29.34 6.73
C THR A 156 -16.08 -28.46 7.85
N PRO A 157 -15.35 -29.02 8.82
CA PRO A 157 -14.75 -28.22 9.88
C PRO A 157 -13.70 -27.23 9.33
N VAL A 158 -13.75 -25.98 9.79
CA VAL A 158 -12.79 -24.94 9.39
C VAL A 158 -11.42 -25.24 10.00
N THR A 159 -10.47 -25.66 9.17
CA THR A 159 -9.11 -25.96 9.61
C THR A 159 -8.37 -24.70 10.10
N ARG A 160 -7.32 -24.87 10.92
CA ARG A 160 -6.53 -23.72 11.42
C ARG A 160 -5.88 -22.96 10.27
N ARG A 161 -5.51 -23.65 9.19
CA ARG A 161 -4.97 -23.04 7.97
C ARG A 161 -5.97 -22.10 7.28
N VAL A 162 -7.25 -22.50 7.17
CA VAL A 162 -8.30 -21.62 6.62
C VAL A 162 -8.53 -20.43 7.54
N ARG A 163 -8.58 -20.66 8.86
CA ARG A 163 -8.72 -19.61 9.87
C ARG A 163 -7.57 -18.59 9.78
N ARG A 164 -6.33 -19.05 9.62
CA ARG A 164 -5.13 -18.22 9.42
C ARG A 164 -5.28 -17.26 8.24
N LEU A 165 -5.64 -17.80 7.08
CA LEU A 165 -5.76 -17.03 5.85
C LEU A 165 -6.89 -16.01 5.93
N ARG A 166 -8.01 -16.36 6.57
CA ARG A 166 -9.09 -15.41 6.86
C ARG A 166 -8.62 -14.29 7.80
N TRP A 167 -7.84 -14.60 8.83
CA TRP A 167 -7.28 -13.58 9.73
C TRP A 167 -6.30 -12.64 9.02
N TYR A 168 -5.44 -13.15 8.12
CA TYR A 168 -4.62 -12.29 7.28
C TYR A 168 -5.47 -11.40 6.36
N ALA A 169 -6.55 -11.93 5.79
CA ALA A 169 -7.46 -11.14 4.98
C ALA A 169 -8.10 -10.00 5.78
N TRP A 170 -8.65 -10.31 6.96
CA TRP A 170 -9.21 -9.29 7.84
C TRP A 170 -8.19 -8.26 8.30
N LEU A 171 -6.97 -8.69 8.64
CA LEU A 171 -5.90 -7.76 9.03
C LEU A 171 -5.50 -6.84 7.87
N GLY A 172 -5.39 -7.37 6.64
CA GLY A 172 -5.10 -6.56 5.46
C GLY A 172 -6.20 -5.54 5.16
N LEU A 173 -7.48 -5.94 5.26
CA LEU A 173 -8.61 -5.02 5.11
C LEU A 173 -8.66 -3.96 6.21
N ALA A 174 -8.42 -4.35 7.46
CA ALA A 174 -8.38 -3.44 8.59
C ALA A 174 -7.22 -2.43 8.44
N ALA A 175 -6.04 -2.88 8.01
CA ALA A 175 -4.90 -2.00 7.73
C ALA A 175 -5.21 -1.03 6.59
N ALA A 176 -5.81 -1.51 5.49
CA ALA A 176 -6.21 -0.65 4.39
C ALA A 176 -7.27 0.40 4.80
N ALA A 177 -8.25 -0.02 5.61
CA ALA A 177 -9.27 0.89 6.13
C ALA A 177 -8.67 1.92 7.10
N ALA A 178 -7.79 1.49 8.00
CA ALA A 178 -7.09 2.37 8.94
C ALA A 178 -6.22 3.39 8.19
N GLU A 179 -5.50 2.95 7.15
CA GLU A 179 -4.70 3.84 6.30
C GLU A 179 -5.60 4.81 5.52
N GLY A 180 -6.72 4.33 4.99
CA GLY A 180 -7.74 5.16 4.36
C GLY A 180 -8.26 6.24 5.31
N LEU A 181 -8.66 5.86 6.53
CA LEU A 181 -9.14 6.77 7.58
C LEU A 181 -8.05 7.73 8.07
N ALA A 182 -6.78 7.30 8.13
CA ALA A 182 -5.65 8.16 8.49
C ALA A 182 -5.29 9.13 7.36
N SER A 183 -5.55 8.74 6.11
CA SER A 183 -5.36 9.56 4.91
C SER A 183 -6.52 10.51 4.63
N LEU A 184 -7.71 10.30 5.24
CA LEU A 184 -8.76 11.30 5.27
C LEU A 184 -8.17 12.51 6.00
N PRO A 185 -7.98 13.63 5.30
CA PRO A 185 -7.35 14.75 5.95
C PRO A 185 -8.32 15.21 7.03
N PHE A 186 -7.77 15.48 8.21
CA PHE A 186 -8.38 16.36 9.19
C PHE A 186 -8.50 17.76 8.56
N PHE A 187 -9.34 17.88 7.52
CA PHE A 187 -9.62 19.08 6.75
C PHE A 187 -10.31 20.16 7.58
N ASP A 188 -10.69 19.83 8.82
CA ASP A 188 -11.48 20.72 9.69
C ASP A 188 -11.01 20.74 11.16
N ALA A 189 -9.81 20.23 11.48
CA ALA A 189 -9.28 20.37 12.84
C ALA A 189 -8.77 21.81 13.05
N PRO A 190 -9.36 22.60 13.97
CA PRO A 190 -8.86 23.94 14.27
C PRO A 190 -7.42 23.83 14.79
N ARG A 191 -6.48 24.47 14.08
CA ARG A 191 -5.12 24.73 14.57
C ARG A 191 -5.21 25.68 15.76
N ARG A 192 -5.54 25.19 16.94
CA ARG A 192 -5.52 25.99 18.18
C ARG A 192 -4.86 25.21 19.32
N ALA A 193 -3.58 25.50 19.52
CA ALA A 193 -3.02 26.14 20.72
C ALA A 193 -1.60 25.61 20.98
N GLY A 194 -0.59 26.42 20.65
CA GLY A 194 0.82 26.11 20.86
C GLY A 194 1.60 25.88 19.57
N GLY A 195 2.92 26.09 19.63
CA GLY A 195 3.85 25.84 18.51
C GLY A 195 3.81 24.37 18.12
N PHE A 196 2.91 24.01 17.21
CA PHE A 196 2.79 22.67 16.66
C PHE A 196 4.01 22.41 15.77
N VAL A 197 5.04 21.80 16.34
CA VAL A 197 6.08 21.13 15.57
C VAL A 197 5.45 19.87 15.04
N SER A 198 5.27 19.79 13.72
CA SER A 198 4.70 18.63 13.06
C SER A 198 5.51 17.38 13.43
N PRO A 199 4.92 16.32 14.00
CA PRO A 199 5.63 15.11 14.40
C PRO A 199 6.03 14.23 13.19
N TRP A 200 5.79 14.69 11.97
CA TRP A 200 6.04 13.93 10.75
C TRP A 200 7.49 13.47 10.58
N PRO A 201 8.52 14.33 10.77
CA PRO A 201 9.91 13.89 10.61
C PRO A 201 10.30 12.75 11.56
N GLU A 202 9.74 12.72 12.78
CA GLU A 202 9.92 11.63 13.73
C GLU A 202 9.18 10.36 13.30
N LEU A 203 7.96 10.50 12.78
CA LEU A 203 7.15 9.38 12.29
C LEU A 203 7.76 8.71 11.06
N GLU A 204 8.24 9.50 10.09
CA GLU A 204 8.90 9.00 8.88
C GLU A 204 10.17 8.20 9.21
N ARG A 205 10.95 8.68 10.19
CA ARG A 205 12.14 7.97 10.70
C ARG A 205 11.78 6.69 11.48
N ALA A 206 10.62 6.67 12.13
CA ALA A 206 10.15 5.52 12.90
C ALA A 206 9.65 4.36 12.02
N TRP A 207 9.18 4.64 10.81
CA TRP A 207 8.60 3.62 9.94
C TRP A 207 9.64 2.70 9.31
N LEU A 208 9.27 1.44 9.15
CA LEU A 208 10.11 0.45 8.49
C LEU A 208 10.08 0.67 6.98
N VAL A 209 8.91 1.05 6.47
CA VAL A 209 8.66 1.35 5.06
C VAL A 209 7.77 2.58 4.94
N ASP A 210 8.29 3.64 4.30
CA ASP A 210 7.48 4.79 3.90
C ASP A 210 6.93 4.57 2.49
N LEU A 211 5.77 3.91 2.41
CA LEU A 211 5.02 3.78 1.16
C LEU A 211 3.94 4.84 1.13
N PRO A 212 3.66 5.47 -0.03
CA PRO A 212 2.48 6.30 -0.17
C PRO A 212 1.24 5.55 0.33
N SER A 213 0.42 6.20 1.15
CA SER A 213 -0.73 5.58 1.84
C SER A 213 -1.65 4.79 0.90
N GLY A 214 -1.91 5.32 -0.30
CA GLY A 214 -2.70 4.64 -1.33
C GLY A 214 -2.07 3.33 -1.83
N VAL A 215 -0.73 3.26 -1.89
CA VAL A 215 0.01 2.05 -2.31
C VAL A 215 -0.09 0.99 -1.22
N LEU A 216 0.11 1.37 0.04
CA LEU A 216 -0.01 0.47 1.19
C LEU A 216 -1.43 -0.10 1.29
N ALA A 217 -2.44 0.76 1.21
CA ALA A 217 -3.84 0.35 1.26
C ALA A 217 -4.19 -0.58 0.09
N GLY A 218 -3.80 -0.23 -1.14
CA GLY A 218 -4.02 -1.05 -2.32
C GLY A 218 -3.37 -2.43 -2.21
N PHE A 219 -2.10 -2.48 -1.75
CA PHE A 219 -1.39 -3.74 -1.53
C PHE A 219 -2.04 -4.59 -0.43
N ALA A 220 -2.46 -3.97 0.67
CA ALA A 220 -3.13 -4.66 1.78
C ALA A 220 -4.47 -5.27 1.35
N VAL A 221 -5.26 -4.56 0.54
CA VAL A 221 -6.50 -5.10 -0.08
C VAL A 221 -6.20 -6.27 -1.01
N LEU A 222 -5.17 -6.16 -1.85
CA LEU A 222 -4.76 -7.23 -2.77
C LEU A 222 -4.36 -8.51 -2.00
N VAL A 223 -3.50 -8.36 -0.98
CA VAL A 223 -3.08 -9.47 -0.11
C VAL A 223 -4.29 -10.09 0.59
N ALA A 224 -5.23 -9.26 1.06
CA ALA A 224 -6.44 -9.75 1.70
C ALA A 224 -7.34 -10.55 0.75
N ALA A 225 -7.56 -10.05 -0.47
CA ALA A 225 -8.32 -10.75 -1.50
C ALA A 225 -7.66 -12.10 -1.86
N ALA A 226 -6.34 -12.10 -2.08
CA ALA A 226 -5.59 -13.31 -2.37
C ALA A 226 -5.68 -14.33 -1.21
N ALA A 227 -5.53 -13.87 0.04
CA ALA A 227 -5.65 -14.72 1.22
C ALA A 227 -7.07 -15.30 1.35
N GLY A 228 -8.12 -14.51 1.10
CA GLY A 228 -9.50 -14.96 1.09
C GLY A 228 -9.78 -16.05 0.06
N VAL A 229 -9.30 -15.87 -1.17
CA VAL A 229 -9.46 -16.86 -2.26
C VAL A 229 -8.72 -18.16 -1.95
N VAL A 230 -7.48 -18.06 -1.45
CA VAL A 230 -6.73 -19.25 -1.01
C VAL A 230 -7.43 -19.92 0.17
N ALA A 231 -8.03 -19.18 1.10
CA ALA A 231 -8.78 -19.75 2.22
C ALA A 231 -9.99 -20.55 1.74
N GLU A 232 -10.74 -20.04 0.76
CA GLU A 232 -11.87 -20.74 0.16
C GLU A 232 -11.43 -22.01 -0.59
N SER A 233 -10.35 -21.92 -1.39
CA SER A 233 -9.79 -23.08 -2.08
C SER A 233 -9.33 -24.17 -1.12
N VAL A 234 -8.63 -23.81 -0.03
CA VAL A 234 -8.18 -24.77 1.00
C VAL A 234 -9.38 -25.38 1.72
N HIS A 235 -10.46 -24.63 1.94
CA HIS A 235 -11.67 -25.14 2.57
C HIS A 235 -12.42 -26.14 1.68
N LYS A 236 -12.50 -25.87 0.37
CA LYS A 236 -13.02 -26.83 -0.63
C LYS A 236 -12.18 -28.10 -0.68
N ASP A 237 -10.85 -27.98 -0.65
CA ASP A 237 -9.97 -29.15 -0.60
C ASP A 237 -10.12 -29.95 0.70
N ALA A 238 -10.31 -29.28 1.85
CA ALA A 238 -10.64 -29.97 3.10
C ALA A 238 -11.95 -30.77 2.97
N ALA A 239 -12.96 -30.21 2.33
CA ALA A 239 -14.24 -30.88 2.11
C ALA A 239 -14.09 -32.10 1.18
N ARG A 240 -13.23 -32.01 0.15
CA ARG A 240 -12.87 -33.14 -0.70
C ARG A 240 -12.16 -34.25 0.08
N VAL A 241 -11.25 -33.89 0.99
CA VAL A 241 -10.57 -34.86 1.86
C VAL A 241 -11.57 -35.56 2.78
N VAL A 242 -12.52 -34.85 3.37
CA VAL A 242 -13.57 -35.45 4.21
C VAL A 242 -14.46 -36.39 3.40
N ARG A 243 -14.88 -35.99 2.20
CA ARG A 243 -15.79 -36.79 1.36
C ARG A 243 -15.14 -38.01 0.73
N TYR A 244 -13.92 -37.86 0.21
CA TYR A 244 -13.27 -38.86 -0.64
C TYR A 244 -12.07 -39.56 0.03
N GLY A 245 -11.62 -39.05 1.18
CA GLY A 245 -10.56 -39.66 1.97
C GLY A 245 -9.24 -39.81 1.20
N GLN A 246 -8.65 -40.99 1.34
CA GLN A 246 -7.34 -41.32 0.75
C GLN A 246 -7.34 -41.29 -0.77
N SER A 247 -8.44 -41.69 -1.42
CA SER A 247 -8.54 -41.73 -2.88
C SER A 247 -8.27 -40.37 -3.54
N TYR A 248 -8.72 -39.28 -2.91
CA TYR A 248 -8.41 -37.92 -3.35
C TYR A 248 -6.96 -37.54 -3.07
N LEU A 249 -6.42 -37.92 -1.91
CA LEU A 249 -5.03 -37.62 -1.53
C LEU A 249 -4.01 -38.30 -2.45
N ASP A 250 -4.28 -39.53 -2.88
CA ASP A 250 -3.38 -40.28 -3.77
C ASP A 250 -3.26 -39.61 -5.15
N THR A 251 -4.30 -38.89 -5.60
CA THR A 251 -4.22 -38.10 -6.84
C THR A 251 -3.44 -36.81 -6.70
N LYS A 252 -3.15 -36.35 -5.47
CA LYS A 252 -2.39 -35.14 -5.22
C LYS A 252 -0.91 -35.49 -5.08
N LYS A 253 -0.07 -34.82 -5.87
CA LYS A 253 1.38 -34.91 -5.71
C LYS A 253 1.74 -34.58 -4.26
N GLN A 254 2.35 -35.53 -3.56
CA GLN A 254 2.76 -35.35 -2.19
C GLN A 254 3.74 -34.18 -2.11
N VAL A 255 3.28 -33.07 -1.56
CA VAL A 255 4.16 -31.93 -1.31
C VAL A 255 4.94 -32.29 -0.06
N ASN A 256 6.28 -32.28 -0.13
CA ASN A 256 7.16 -32.44 1.04
C ASN A 256 6.93 -31.26 2.00
N GLY A 257 5.90 -31.40 2.83
CA GLY A 257 5.43 -30.38 3.75
C GLY A 257 6.27 -30.34 5.01
N GLY A 258 7.53 -29.95 4.88
CA GLY A 258 8.35 -29.55 6.02
C GLY A 258 7.76 -28.30 6.68
N THR A 259 7.57 -28.33 8.00
CA THR A 259 7.16 -27.16 8.78
C THR A 259 8.34 -26.22 8.95
N SER A 260 8.68 -25.47 7.90
CA SER A 260 9.74 -24.47 7.97
C SER A 260 9.41 -23.39 9.01
N TRP A 261 10.33 -23.19 9.97
CA TRP A 261 10.28 -22.09 10.94
C TRP A 261 10.82 -20.78 10.35
N VAL A 262 11.44 -20.82 9.16
CA VAL A 262 12.09 -19.66 8.53
C VAL A 262 11.14 -18.46 8.41
N PRO A 263 9.88 -18.59 7.92
CA PRO A 263 9.00 -17.43 7.82
C PRO A 263 8.67 -16.80 9.17
N VAL A 264 8.54 -17.61 10.23
CA VAL A 264 8.28 -17.13 11.59
C VAL A 264 9.50 -16.39 12.14
N GLY A 265 10.69 -16.94 11.94
CA GLY A 265 11.95 -16.29 12.35
C GLY A 265 12.16 -14.95 11.64
N VAL A 266 11.89 -14.88 10.33
CA VAL A 266 11.97 -13.63 9.55
C VAL A 266 10.97 -12.61 10.06
N MET A 267 9.70 -12.99 10.28
CA MET A 267 8.70 -12.06 10.84
C MET A 267 9.08 -11.56 12.23
N ALA A 268 9.59 -12.43 13.10
CA ALA A 268 10.05 -12.03 14.43
C ALA A 268 11.21 -11.03 14.36
N ALA A 269 12.19 -11.27 13.47
CA ALA A 269 13.29 -10.33 13.25
C ALA A 269 12.79 -8.96 12.76
N LEU A 270 11.83 -8.94 11.83
CA LEU A 270 11.22 -7.70 11.34
C LEU A 270 10.44 -6.95 12.44
N VAL A 271 9.73 -7.68 13.32
CA VAL A 271 9.07 -7.09 14.50
C VAL A 271 10.10 -6.39 15.38
N VAL A 272 11.20 -7.08 15.73
CA VAL A 272 12.25 -6.49 16.58
C VAL A 272 12.84 -5.24 15.93
N ALA A 273 13.15 -5.31 14.63
CA ALA A 273 13.67 -4.16 13.88
C ALA A 273 12.70 -2.97 13.88
N ALA A 274 11.40 -3.22 13.68
CA ALA A 274 10.38 -2.18 13.72
C ALA A 274 10.29 -1.53 15.11
N VAL A 275 10.26 -2.32 16.18
CA VAL A 275 10.22 -1.81 17.56
C VAL A 275 11.46 -0.96 17.86
N VAL A 276 12.66 -1.43 17.49
CA VAL A 276 13.91 -0.69 17.69
C VAL A 276 13.87 0.66 16.96
N LYS A 277 13.41 0.69 15.69
CA LYS A 277 13.27 1.95 14.95
C LYS A 277 12.35 2.95 15.66
N VAL A 278 11.20 2.49 16.14
CA VAL A 278 10.22 3.35 16.83
C VAL A 278 10.82 3.92 18.13
N VAL A 279 11.48 3.07 18.93
CA VAL A 279 12.11 3.50 20.19
C VAL A 279 13.25 4.50 19.96
N LEU A 280 14.01 4.35 18.87
CA LEU A 280 15.11 5.27 18.54
C LEU A 280 14.63 6.59 17.91
N ALA A 281 13.50 6.58 17.19
CA ALA A 281 13.01 7.74 16.46
C ALA A 281 12.02 8.60 17.27
N VAL A 282 11.21 8.00 18.14
CA VAL A 282 10.15 8.70 18.88
C VAL A 282 10.67 9.21 20.24
N PRO A 283 10.56 10.51 20.55
CA PRO A 283 10.99 11.05 21.83
C PRO A 283 10.27 10.37 23.02
N ALA A 284 10.99 10.16 24.13
CA ALA A 284 10.44 9.48 25.32
C ALA A 284 9.20 10.19 25.91
N HIS A 285 9.09 11.51 25.73
CA HIS A 285 7.98 12.33 26.20
C HIS A 285 6.91 12.59 25.12
N ALA A 286 7.00 11.92 23.97
CA ALA A 286 6.02 12.08 22.90
C ALA A 286 4.62 11.61 23.36
N PRO A 287 3.54 12.27 22.90
CA PRO A 287 2.18 11.83 23.17
C PRO A 287 1.93 10.38 22.72
N ALA A 288 1.03 9.68 23.39
CA ALA A 288 0.68 8.29 23.03
C ALA A 288 0.25 8.13 21.56
N ALA A 289 -0.40 9.14 20.98
CA ALA A 289 -0.78 9.14 19.57
C ALA A 289 0.45 9.08 18.63
N VAL A 290 1.55 9.76 18.96
CA VAL A 290 2.80 9.71 18.18
C VAL A 290 3.47 8.35 18.30
N TRP A 291 3.47 7.76 19.50
CA TRP A 291 3.94 6.39 19.71
C TRP A 291 3.12 5.36 18.94
N LEU A 292 1.80 5.49 18.90
CA LEU A 292 0.92 4.61 18.14
C LEU A 292 1.13 4.76 16.63
N ALA A 293 1.26 6.00 16.13
CA ALA A 293 1.50 6.29 14.73
C ALA A 293 2.90 5.81 14.28
N GLY A 294 3.94 6.05 15.09
CA GLY A 294 5.28 5.51 14.83
C GLY A 294 5.29 3.98 14.91
N GLY A 295 4.58 3.42 15.89
CA GLY A 295 4.44 1.99 16.15
C GLY A 295 3.62 1.17 15.16
N ARG A 296 3.02 1.80 14.14
CA ARG A 296 2.11 1.16 13.17
C ARG A 296 2.68 -0.14 12.61
N ASP A 297 3.88 -0.08 12.03
CA ASP A 297 4.50 -1.22 11.35
C ASP A 297 4.80 -2.35 12.34
N ALA A 298 5.26 -2.01 13.54
CA ALA A 298 5.50 -2.98 14.61
C ALA A 298 4.22 -3.68 15.05
N LEU A 299 3.11 -2.94 15.20
CA LEU A 299 1.80 -3.50 15.56
C LEU A 299 1.26 -4.45 14.49
N VAL A 300 1.36 -4.07 13.22
CA VAL A 300 0.94 -4.93 12.09
C VAL A 300 1.79 -6.20 12.03
N LEU A 301 3.11 -6.09 12.15
CA LEU A 301 4.02 -7.23 12.14
C LEU A 301 3.81 -8.16 13.35
N LEU A 302 3.56 -7.60 14.54
CA LEU A 302 3.20 -8.36 15.74
C LEU A 302 1.90 -9.13 15.55
N ALA A 303 0.88 -8.49 14.98
CA ALA A 303 -0.39 -9.14 14.67
C ALA A 303 -0.19 -10.29 13.66
N LEU A 304 0.57 -10.07 12.59
CA LEU A 304 0.93 -11.10 11.61
C LEU A 304 1.67 -12.27 12.27
N LEU A 305 2.65 -12.00 13.12
CA LEU A 305 3.41 -13.01 13.84
C LEU A 305 2.50 -13.83 14.76
N ALA A 306 1.67 -13.16 15.57
CA ALA A 306 0.72 -13.80 16.48
C ALA A 306 -0.27 -14.70 15.72
N ILE A 307 -0.86 -14.20 14.62
CA ILE A 307 -1.72 -15.00 13.75
C ILE A 307 -0.95 -16.23 13.24
N THR A 308 0.27 -16.05 12.74
CA THR A 308 1.08 -17.15 12.17
C THR A 308 1.37 -18.24 13.19
N VAL A 309 1.80 -17.87 14.39
CA VAL A 309 2.16 -18.80 15.47
C VAL A 309 0.91 -19.53 15.99
N CYS A 310 -0.15 -18.79 16.33
CA CYS A 310 -1.37 -19.35 16.91
C CYS A 310 -2.15 -20.26 15.95
N THR A 311 -2.00 -20.07 14.63
CA THR A 311 -2.74 -20.84 13.62
C THR A 311 -1.85 -21.80 12.83
N ARG A 312 -0.63 -22.05 13.30
CA ARG A 312 0.28 -23.02 12.70
C ARG A 312 -0.35 -24.42 12.73
N GLN A 313 -0.31 -25.08 11.56
CA GLN A 313 -0.77 -26.44 11.38
C GLN A 313 0.01 -27.07 10.23
N SER A 314 0.59 -28.26 10.43
CA SER A 314 1.23 -28.99 9.34
C SER A 314 0.18 -29.58 8.40
N ALA A 315 0.53 -29.83 7.13
CA ALA A 315 -0.39 -30.48 6.20
C ALA A 315 -0.79 -31.88 6.68
N LYS A 316 0.14 -32.61 7.30
CA LYS A 316 -0.10 -33.94 7.89
C LYS A 316 -1.10 -33.87 9.05
N ASP A 317 -0.93 -32.93 9.98
CA ASP A 317 -1.86 -32.76 11.11
C ASP A 317 -3.25 -32.34 10.65
N MET A 318 -3.33 -31.57 9.56
CA MET A 318 -4.60 -31.17 8.96
C MET A 318 -5.34 -32.39 8.41
N VAL A 319 -4.69 -33.20 7.57
CA VAL A 319 -5.29 -34.42 7.01
C VAL A 319 -5.67 -35.39 8.13
N GLY A 320 -4.76 -35.63 9.09
CA GLY A 320 -5.02 -36.54 10.21
C GLY A 320 -6.22 -36.14 11.08
N ARG A 321 -6.49 -34.84 11.23
CA ARG A 321 -7.71 -34.36 11.92
C ARG A 321 -8.97 -34.49 11.07
N LEU A 322 -8.87 -34.27 9.76
CA LEU A 322 -10.02 -34.35 8.86
C LEU A 322 -10.48 -35.80 8.63
N VAL A 323 -9.57 -36.78 8.70
CA VAL A 323 -9.89 -38.21 8.52
C VAL A 323 -10.42 -38.86 9.80
N ARG A 324 -10.13 -38.28 10.98
CA ARG A 324 -10.59 -38.81 12.28
C ARG A 324 -11.99 -38.36 12.68
N ASN A 325 -12.51 -37.32 12.04
CA ASN A 325 -13.83 -36.76 12.27
C ASN A 325 -14.79 -37.23 11.19
#